data_AF-A0A6A4UNG6-F1
#
_entry.id   AF-A0A6A4UNG6-F1
#
_cell.length_a   1.000
_cell.length_b   1.000
_cell.length_c   1.000
_cell.angle_alpha   90.00
_cell.angle_beta   90.00
_cell.angle_gamma   90.00
#
_symmetry.space_group_name_H-M   'P 1'
#
loop_
_entity.id
_entity.type
_entity.pdbx_description
1 polymer ?
#
loop_
_entity_poly.entity_id
_entity_poly.type
_entity_poly.pdbx_seq_one_letter_code
_entity_poly.pdbx_strand_id
1 'polypeptide(L)'
;MWGFALILAWPLLEIGLFVTVGGWLGLWPTLAIVVTTGFAGVALMRWQGMGALREVQAGTVDPVSPMAHGALILLGGFLLMLPGFFTDVLGVLLMIPLLRRLVIAQIASRVRVAGFMARGRAQGTEDWVDAEYEEVVPDRDKIGGPSKWHQD
;
A
#
# COMPACT_ATOMS: atom_id res chain seq x y z
N MET A 1 -8.43 2.03 28.72
CA MET A 1 -7.73 3.10 29.46
C MET A 1 -6.28 3.30 28.99
N TRP A 2 -5.57 2.25 28.55
CA TRP A 2 -4.17 2.35 28.07
C TRP A 2 -3.97 3.20 26.79
N GLY A 3 -4.89 3.12 25.81
CA GLY A 3 -4.76 3.89 24.56
C GLY A 3 -4.77 5.41 24.78
N PHE A 4 -5.56 5.89 25.76
CA PHE A 4 -5.57 7.31 26.14
C PHE A 4 -4.21 7.77 26.68
N ALA A 5 -3.55 6.92 27.49
CA ALA A 5 -2.23 7.23 28.02
C ALA A 5 -1.16 7.35 26.92
N LEU A 6 -1.21 6.50 25.89
CA LEU A 6 -0.28 6.58 24.75
C LEU A 6 -0.50 7.84 23.91
N ILE A 7 -1.77 8.18 23.64
CA ILE A 7 -2.13 9.40 22.89
C ILE A 7 -1.71 10.65 23.65
N LEU A 8 -1.75 10.64 24.99
CA LEU A 8 -1.31 11.76 25.83
C LEU A 8 0.23 11.78 25.98
N ALA A 9 0.86 10.63 26.11
CA ALA A 9 2.32 10.51 26.26
C ALA A 9 3.06 11.01 25.03
N TRP A 10 2.51 10.77 23.82
CA TRP A 10 3.12 11.18 22.56
C TRP A 10 3.42 12.69 22.48
N PRO A 11 2.42 13.61 22.58
CA PRO A 11 2.68 15.05 22.54
C PRO A 11 3.49 15.54 23.74
N LEU A 12 3.34 14.93 24.91
CA LEU A 12 4.16 15.29 26.08
C LEU A 12 5.64 14.99 25.85
N LEU A 13 5.95 13.87 25.20
CA LEU A 13 7.30 13.50 24.81
C LEU A 13 7.87 14.53 23.82
N GLU A 14 7.09 14.96 22.84
CA GLU A 14 7.51 15.97 21.87
C GLU A 14 7.77 17.33 22.52
N ILE A 15 6.87 17.78 23.40
CA ILE A 15 7.04 19.04 24.13
C ILE A 15 8.27 18.96 25.03
N GLY A 16 8.49 17.84 25.73
CA GLY A 16 9.67 17.63 26.57
C GLY A 16 10.97 17.69 25.78
N LEU A 17 11.02 17.08 24.59
CA LEU A 17 12.17 17.20 23.69
C LEU A 17 12.34 18.62 23.17
N PHE A 18 11.26 19.28 22.77
CA PHE A 18 11.31 20.65 22.25
C PHE A 18 11.84 21.64 23.30
N VAL A 19 11.39 21.53 24.56
CA VAL A 19 11.88 22.35 25.67
C VAL A 19 13.34 22.04 25.98
N THR A 20 13.73 20.76 25.99
CA THR A 20 15.11 20.35 26.29
C THR A 20 16.08 20.87 25.22
N VAL A 21 15.78 20.61 23.95
CA VAL A 21 16.60 21.05 22.81
C VAL A 21 16.56 22.57 22.66
N GLY A 22 15.39 23.18 22.84
CA GLY A 22 15.19 24.63 22.82
C GLY A 22 15.92 25.35 23.96
N GLY A 23 16.08 24.71 25.11
CA GLY A 23 16.91 25.22 26.20
C GLY A 23 18.41 25.22 25.87
N TRP A 24 18.87 24.29 25.02
CA TRP A 24 20.28 24.19 24.62
C TRP A 24 20.63 25.07 23.41
N LEU A 25 19.74 25.13 22.41
CA LEU A 25 19.97 25.82 21.14
C LEU A 25 19.30 27.21 21.05
N GLY A 26 18.32 27.49 21.91
CA GLY A 26 17.44 28.65 21.82
C GLY A 26 16.26 28.41 20.87
N LEU A 27 15.21 29.22 21.03
CA LEU A 27 13.94 29.05 20.32
C LEU A 27 14.08 29.13 18.79
N TRP A 28 14.79 30.15 18.28
CA TRP A 28 14.86 30.41 16.83
C TRP A 28 15.57 29.29 16.06
N PRO A 29 16.75 28.80 16.48
CA PRO A 29 17.38 27.65 15.83
C PRO A 29 16.54 26.38 15.91
N THR A 30 15.89 26.11 17.04
CA THR A 30 15.01 24.94 17.22
C THR A 30 13.83 24.99 16.26
N LEU A 31 13.17 26.15 16.11
CA LEU A 31 12.10 26.32 15.13
C LEU A 31 12.60 26.18 13.69
N ALA A 32 13.77 26.73 13.38
CA ALA A 32 14.37 26.60 12.05
C ALA A 32 14.63 25.13 11.68
N ILE A 33 15.12 24.32 12.62
CA ILE A 33 15.31 22.88 12.43
C ILE A 33 13.98 22.21 12.11
N VAL A 34 12.97 22.40 12.96
CA VAL A 34 11.64 21.78 12.82
C VAL A 34 10.96 22.15 11.49
N VAL A 35 11.08 23.40 11.07
CA VAL A 35 10.55 23.83 9.77
C VAL A 35 11.32 23.18 8.63
N THR A 36 12.66 23.14 8.73
CA THR A 36 13.52 22.54 7.71
C THR A 36 13.28 21.04 7.56
N THR A 37 13.12 20.31 8.66
CA THR A 37 12.82 18.88 8.66
C THR A 37 11.45 18.61 8.03
N GLY A 38 10.44 19.43 8.34
CA GLY A 38 9.13 19.36 7.68
C GLY A 38 9.20 19.54 6.17
N PHE A 39 9.89 20.57 5.69
CA PHE A 39 10.11 20.78 4.26
C PHE A 39 10.91 19.64 3.61
N ALA A 40 11.96 19.17 4.27
CA ALA A 40 12.76 18.05 3.81
C ALA A 40 11.92 16.78 3.70
N GLY A 41 11.02 16.53 4.65
CA GLY A 41 10.12 15.38 4.61
C GLY A 41 9.16 15.41 3.43
N VAL A 42 8.54 16.55 3.15
CA VAL A 42 7.69 16.73 1.97
C VAL A 42 8.50 16.55 0.68
N ALA A 43 9.72 17.11 0.61
CA ALA A 43 10.60 16.95 -0.55
C ALA A 43 11.01 15.49 -0.78
N LEU A 44 11.41 14.77 0.27
CA LEU A 44 11.78 13.36 0.22
C LEU A 44 10.59 12.48 -0.18
N MET A 45 9.39 12.77 0.33
CA MET A 45 8.18 12.03 -0.06
C MET A 45 7.89 12.18 -1.55
N ARG A 46 8.06 13.38 -2.12
CA ARG A 46 7.90 13.62 -3.56
C ARG A 46 8.96 12.88 -4.38
N TRP A 47 10.22 12.90 -3.94
CA TRP A 47 11.31 12.23 -4.66
C TRP A 47 11.21 10.70 -4.61
N GLN A 48 10.95 10.13 -3.43
CA GLN A 48 10.87 8.67 -3.25
C GLN A 48 9.53 8.09 -3.76
N GLY A 49 8.44 8.84 -3.65
CA GLY A 49 7.11 8.42 -4.12
C GLY A 49 7.05 8.20 -5.63
N MET A 50 7.79 8.99 -6.42
CA MET A 50 7.88 8.81 -7.88
C MET A 50 8.67 7.56 -8.28
N GLY A 51 9.66 7.16 -7.49
CA GLY A 51 10.46 5.95 -7.75
C GLY A 51 9.67 4.66 -7.55
N ALA A 52 8.85 4.60 -6.50
CA ALA A 52 8.02 3.42 -6.20
C ALA A 52 6.98 3.15 -7.30
N LEU A 53 6.40 4.19 -7.91
CA LEU A 53 5.45 4.05 -9.02
C LEU A 53 6.10 3.45 -10.27
N ARG A 54 7.38 3.74 -10.52
CA ARG A 54 8.12 3.18 -11.68
C ARG A 54 8.43 1.69 -11.51
N GLU A 55 8.77 1.26 -10.29
CA GLU A 55 8.99 -0.17 -9.99
C GLU A 55 7.70 -1.00 -10.13
N VAL A 56 6.55 -0.45 -9.73
CA VAL A 56 5.24 -1.10 -9.93
C VAL A 56 4.92 -1.25 -11.43
N GLN A 57 5.22 -0.23 -12.24
CA GLN A 57 4.97 -0.26 -13.69
C GLN A 57 5.90 -1.21 -14.46
N ALA A 58 7.09 -1.51 -13.92
CA ALA A 58 8.07 -2.42 -14.52
C ALA A 58 7.75 -3.92 -14.36
N GLY A 59 6.67 -4.26 -13.63
CA GLY A 59 5.99 -5.56 -13.71
C GLY A 59 6.78 -6.82 -13.33
N THR A 60 7.92 -6.71 -12.65
CA THR A 60 8.89 -7.81 -12.53
C THR A 60 8.97 -8.50 -11.16
N VAL A 61 8.18 -8.08 -10.16
CA VAL A 61 8.20 -8.68 -8.81
C VAL A 61 6.82 -8.62 -8.13
N ASP A 62 6.56 -9.56 -7.21
CA ASP A 62 5.36 -9.65 -6.36
C ASP A 62 4.81 -8.26 -5.97
N PRO A 63 3.56 -7.92 -6.33
CA PRO A 63 3.00 -6.58 -6.17
C PRO A 63 2.90 -6.12 -4.70
N VAL A 64 3.00 -7.05 -3.75
CA VAL A 64 2.95 -6.79 -2.31
C VAL A 64 4.17 -6.00 -1.83
N SER A 65 5.36 -6.23 -2.40
CA SER A 65 6.59 -5.58 -1.93
C SER A 65 6.65 -4.10 -2.29
N PRO A 66 6.40 -3.67 -3.55
CA PRO A 66 6.38 -2.25 -3.90
C PRO A 66 5.29 -1.45 -3.17
N MET A 67 4.11 -2.04 -2.96
CA MET A 67 3.02 -1.40 -2.21
C MET A 67 3.38 -1.13 -0.76
N ALA A 68 4.01 -2.09 -0.07
CA ALA A 68 4.46 -1.92 1.31
C ALA A 68 5.54 -0.82 1.44
N HIS A 69 6.47 -0.75 0.49
CA HIS A 69 7.47 0.31 0.44
C HIS A 69 6.81 1.68 0.22
N GLY A 70 5.86 1.78 -0.73
CA GLY A 70 5.09 3.00 -0.97
C GLY A 70 4.30 3.47 0.26
N ALA A 71 3.63 2.56 0.96
CA ALA A 71 2.90 2.86 2.19
C ALA A 71 3.82 3.38 3.30
N LEU A 72 5.00 2.78 3.49
CA LEU A 72 5.98 3.25 4.46
C LEU A 72 6.59 4.61 4.09
N ILE A 73 6.75 4.91 2.80
CA ILE A 73 7.19 6.23 2.32
C ILE A 73 6.13 7.29 2.65
N LEU A 74 4.85 7.00 2.39
CA LEU A 74 3.75 7.90 2.73
C LEU A 74 3.62 8.10 4.24
N LEU A 75 3.74 7.02 5.02
CA LEU A 75 3.71 7.08 6.49
C LEU A 75 4.88 7.90 7.02
N GLY A 76 6.11 7.65 6.54
CA GLY A 76 7.29 8.42 6.91
C GLY A 76 7.14 9.91 6.57
N GLY A 77 6.65 10.22 5.37
CA GLY A 77 6.37 11.60 4.97
C GLY A 77 5.28 12.28 5.82
N PHE A 78 4.22 11.54 6.18
CA PHE A 78 3.18 12.03 7.09
C PHE A 78 3.72 12.29 8.50
N LEU A 79 4.58 11.41 9.01
CA LEU A 79 5.28 11.63 10.28
C LEU A 79 6.12 12.90 10.23
N LEU A 80 6.92 13.11 9.17
CA LEU A 80 7.72 14.33 8.99
C LEU A 80 6.88 15.61 8.79
N MET A 81 5.62 15.47 8.37
CA MET A 81 4.72 16.61 8.22
C MET A 81 4.20 17.11 9.57
N LEU A 82 4.14 16.24 10.58
CA LEU A 82 3.80 16.62 11.95
C LEU A 82 5.08 17.09 12.65
N PRO A 83 5.29 18.41 12.84
CA PRO A 83 6.53 18.93 13.39
C PRO A 83 6.75 18.40 14.82
N GLY A 84 7.77 17.56 15.01
CA GLY A 84 8.13 16.99 16.31
C GLY A 84 9.52 16.37 16.28
N PHE A 85 10.31 16.50 17.33
CA PHE A 85 11.69 15.98 17.35
C PHE A 85 11.73 14.45 17.25
N PHE A 86 10.88 13.75 17.98
CA PHE A 86 10.87 12.29 17.96
C PHE A 86 10.20 11.77 16.69
N THR A 87 9.07 12.37 16.31
CA THR A 87 8.36 12.06 15.07
C THR A 87 9.22 12.32 13.84
N ASP A 88 10.04 13.38 13.84
CA ASP A 88 10.97 13.70 12.76
C ASP A 88 12.02 12.60 12.60
N VAL A 89 12.62 12.17 13.71
CA VAL A 89 13.61 11.07 13.69
C VAL A 89 12.97 9.79 13.14
N LEU A 90 11.77 9.42 13.62
CA LEU A 90 11.06 8.24 13.12
C LEU A 90 10.69 8.36 11.64
N GLY A 91 10.22 9.53 11.20
CA GLY A 91 9.88 9.79 9.81
C GLY A 91 11.08 9.66 8.89
N VAL A 92 12.23 10.24 9.26
CA VAL A 92 13.51 10.08 8.53
C VAL A 92 13.93 8.61 8.54
N LEU A 93 13.79 7.91 9.67
CA LEU A 93 14.14 6.50 9.80
C LEU A 93 13.35 5.63 8.80
N LEU A 94 12.05 5.89 8.62
CA LEU A 94 11.23 5.22 7.60
C LEU A 94 11.60 5.63 6.16
N MET A 95 12.18 6.80 5.94
CA MET A 95 12.68 7.22 4.63
C MET A 95 13.96 6.46 4.22
N ILE A 96 14.64 5.77 5.15
CA ILE A 96 15.84 4.97 4.86
C ILE A 96 15.41 3.60 4.28
N PRO A 97 15.85 3.24 3.06
CA PRO A 97 15.40 2.01 2.39
C PRO A 97 15.78 0.74 3.15
N LEU A 98 16.95 0.72 3.81
CA LEU A 98 17.38 -0.43 4.61
C LEU A 98 16.41 -0.70 5.76
N LEU A 99 15.96 0.34 6.45
CA LEU A 99 15.08 0.23 7.59
C LEU A 99 13.66 -0.14 7.16
N ARG A 100 13.19 0.36 6.02
CA ARG A 100 11.93 -0.12 5.42
C ARG A 100 11.95 -1.61 5.17
N ARG A 101 13.02 -2.14 4.57
CA ARG A 101 13.14 -3.58 4.30
C ARG A 101 13.07 -4.40 5.59
N LEU A 102 13.73 -3.94 6.66
CA LEU A 102 13.67 -4.58 7.97
C LEU A 102 12.25 -4.54 8.57
N VAL A 103 11.58 -3.39 8.53
CA VAL A 103 10.21 -3.23 9.01
C VAL A 103 9.26 -4.14 8.24
N ILE A 104 9.35 -4.17 6.90
CA ILE A 104 8.55 -5.05 6.04
C ILE A 104 8.80 -6.52 6.39
N ALA A 105 10.06 -6.93 6.51
CA ALA A 105 10.41 -8.32 6.87
C ALA A 105 9.86 -8.72 8.25
N GLN A 106 9.91 -7.81 9.23
CA GLN A 106 9.39 -8.02 10.58
C GLN A 106 7.86 -8.07 10.63
N ILE A 107 7.17 -7.32 9.77
CA ILE A 107 5.71 -7.35 9.66
C ILE A 107 5.29 -8.63 8.92
N ALA A 108 5.92 -8.93 7.79
CA ALA A 108 5.63 -10.11 6.98
C ALA A 108 5.80 -11.42 7.75
N SER A 109 6.78 -11.51 8.66
CA SER A 109 6.97 -12.70 9.52
C SER A 109 5.88 -12.88 10.58
N ARG A 110 5.13 -11.82 10.93
CA ARG A 110 4.04 -11.85 11.92
C ARG A 110 2.66 -11.96 11.28
N VAL A 111 2.52 -11.58 10.02
CA VAL A 111 1.30 -11.76 9.25
C VAL A 111 1.25 -13.22 8.79
N ARG A 112 0.52 -14.07 9.52
CA ARG A 112 -0.03 -15.29 8.93
C ARG A 112 -0.89 -14.83 7.77
N VAL A 113 -0.41 -15.02 6.55
CA VAL A 113 -1.21 -14.80 5.35
C VAL A 113 -2.39 -15.76 5.47
N ALA A 114 -3.50 -15.28 6.03
CA ALA A 114 -4.80 -15.93 5.90
C ALA A 114 -5.08 -15.85 4.41
N GLY A 115 -4.66 -16.90 3.70
CA GLY A 115 -4.67 -16.93 2.25
C GLY A 115 -6.07 -16.70 1.73
N PHE A 116 -6.38 -15.45 1.40
CA PHE A 116 -7.46 -15.14 0.47
C PHE A 116 -7.19 -15.80 -0.91
N MET A 117 -5.92 -16.16 -1.18
CA MET A 117 -5.46 -16.97 -2.31
C MET A 117 -5.61 -18.49 -2.13
N ALA A 118 -5.99 -18.98 -0.95
CA ALA A 118 -6.21 -20.42 -0.73
C ALA A 118 -7.62 -20.89 -1.16
N ARG A 119 -8.53 -19.95 -1.47
CA ARG A 119 -9.91 -20.28 -1.89
C ARG A 119 -10.10 -20.31 -3.41
N GLY A 120 -9.10 -19.88 -4.20
CA GLY A 120 -9.18 -19.88 -5.67
C GLY A 120 -8.45 -21.03 -6.37
N ARG A 121 -7.62 -21.82 -5.66
CA ARG A 121 -6.82 -22.91 -6.26
C ARG A 121 -7.26 -24.32 -5.88
N ALA A 122 -8.33 -24.45 -5.09
CA ALA A 122 -8.93 -25.74 -4.73
C ALA A 122 -10.15 -26.12 -5.60
N GLN A 123 -10.51 -25.29 -6.58
CA GLN A 123 -11.58 -25.58 -7.55
C GLN A 123 -10.96 -25.72 -8.95
N GLY A 124 -9.95 -26.58 -9.04
CA GLY A 124 -9.38 -27.09 -10.28
C GLY A 124 -9.63 -28.59 -10.41
N THR A 125 -10.74 -29.08 -9.85
CA THR A 125 -11.23 -30.42 -10.13
C THR A 125 -12.10 -30.28 -11.37
N GLU A 126 -11.49 -30.55 -12.52
CA GLU A 126 -12.08 -30.90 -13.81
C GLU A 126 -13.58 -30.57 -13.97
N ASP A 127 -13.87 -29.37 -14.46
CA ASP A 127 -15.20 -29.01 -14.97
C ASP A 127 -15.27 -29.41 -16.44
N TRP A 128 -15.28 -30.72 -16.71
CA TRP A 128 -15.73 -31.22 -18.01
C TRP A 128 -17.26 -31.25 -17.99
N VAL A 129 -17.88 -30.69 -19.02
CA VAL A 129 -19.32 -30.74 -19.22
C VAL A 129 -19.56 -31.77 -20.32
N ASP A 130 -20.10 -32.95 -19.96
CA ASP A 130 -20.58 -33.90 -20.96
C ASP A 130 -21.80 -33.27 -21.64
N ALA A 131 -21.62 -32.88 -22.89
CA ALA A 131 -22.71 -32.41 -23.73
C ALA A 131 -23.43 -33.63 -24.32
N GLU A 132 -24.62 -33.93 -23.81
CA GLU A 132 -25.54 -34.85 -24.47
C GLU A 132 -26.08 -34.16 -25.73
N TYR A 133 -25.76 -34.72 -26.90
CA TYR A 133 -26.28 -34.24 -28.18
C TYR A 133 -27.43 -35.13 -28.62
N GLU A 134 -28.55 -34.52 -28.96
CA GLU A 134 -29.63 -35.18 -29.69
C GLU A 134 -29.50 -34.78 -31.16
N GLU A 135 -29.25 -35.76 -32.02
CA GLU A 135 -29.18 -35.53 -33.47
C GLU A 135 -30.59 -35.27 -33.99
N VAL A 136 -30.97 -34.00 -34.07
CA VAL A 136 -32.24 -33.57 -34.65
C VAL A 136 -32.17 -33.81 -36.16
N VAL A 137 -32.63 -34.97 -36.61
CA VAL A 137 -32.82 -35.25 -38.03
C VAL A 137 -33.95 -34.33 -38.51
N PRO A 138 -33.68 -33.33 -39.38
CA PRO A 138 -34.72 -32.42 -39.80
C PRO A 138 -35.72 -33.18 -40.66
N ASP A 139 -36.98 -33.13 -40.23
CA ASP A 139 -38.12 -33.60 -41.02
C ASP A 139 -38.13 -32.83 -42.35
N ARG A 140 -37.74 -33.51 -43.43
CA ARG A 140 -37.55 -32.90 -44.76
C ARG A 140 -38.81 -32.22 -45.28
N ASP A 141 -39.98 -32.58 -44.75
CA ASP A 141 -41.27 -32.05 -45.15
C ASP A 141 -41.55 -30.65 -44.55
N LYS A 142 -40.76 -30.20 -43.56
CA LYS A 142 -40.92 -28.89 -42.90
C LYS A 142 -39.94 -27.81 -43.38
N ILE A 143 -39.05 -28.12 -44.33
CA ILE A 143 -38.02 -27.21 -44.86
C ILE A 143 -38.54 -26.41 -46.08
N GLY A 144 -39.86 -26.42 -46.34
CA GLY A 144 -40.48 -25.89 -47.56
C GLY A 144 -41.05 -24.46 -47.49
N GLY A 145 -40.57 -23.61 -46.58
CA GLY A 145 -41.05 -22.22 -46.47
C GLY A 145 -40.02 -21.20 -46.95
N PRO A 146 -40.37 -20.16 -47.72
CA PRO A 146 -39.43 -19.12 -48.14
C PRO A 146 -38.83 -18.43 -46.92
N SER A 147 -37.51 -18.30 -46.92
CA SER A 147 -36.75 -17.73 -45.82
C SER A 147 -37.03 -16.22 -45.72
N LYS A 148 -37.39 -15.74 -44.52
CA LYS A 148 -37.75 -14.33 -44.27
C LYS A 148 -36.54 -13.38 -44.16
N TRP A 149 -35.38 -13.77 -44.69
CA TRP A 149 -34.11 -13.05 -44.47
C TRP A 149 -33.84 -11.91 -45.46
N HIS A 150 -34.77 -11.61 -46.37
CA HIS A 150 -34.68 -10.46 -47.28
C HIS A 150 -36.01 -9.69 -47.31
N GLN A 151 -36.10 -8.61 -46.52
CA GLN A 151 -36.98 -7.48 -46.78
C GLN A 151 -36.15 -6.21 -46.53
N ASP A 152 -35.95 -5.45 -47.60
CA ASP A 152 -35.26 -4.16 -47.63
C ASP A 152 -36.00 -3.08 -46.82
#